data_AF-A0A9P7BJ77-F1
#
_entry.id   AF-A0A9P7BJ77-F1
#
_cell.length_a   1.000
_cell.length_b   1.000
_cell.length_c   1.000
_cell.angle_alpha   90.00
_cell.angle_beta   90.00
_cell.angle_gamma   90.00
#
_symmetry.space_group_name_H-M   'P 1'
#
loop_
_entity.id
_entity.type
_entity.pdbx_description
1 polymer ?
#
loop_
_entity_poly.entity_id
_entity_poly.type
_entity_poly.pdbx_seq_one_letter_code
_entity_poly.pdbx_strand_id
1 'polypeptide(L)'
;MMEGELTLHSTLGEGTRAEVRLSLVEAGSGDVEALVAEQAQAALLPAALRQARVLVIEDHPTNQAMMAWRLQQLGVPHVMVGDGQQGLDRLAAERFDLVITDCRMPAAPASRG
;
A
#
# COMPACT_ATOMS: atom_id res chain seq x y z
N MET A 1 12.19 1.28 19.75
CA MET A 1 10.92 1.65 20.42
C MET A 1 11.04 3.12 20.80
N MET A 2 10.05 3.96 20.46
CA MET A 2 10.15 5.42 20.55
C MET A 2 9.77 5.90 21.96
N GLU A 3 10.74 6.19 22.83
CA GLU A 3 10.60 6.66 24.24
C GLU A 3 9.45 7.66 24.47
N GLY A 4 8.25 7.13 24.66
CA GLY A 4 7.01 7.88 24.81
C GLY A 4 6.19 7.34 25.98
N GLU A 5 5.29 8.16 26.50
CA GLU A 5 4.47 7.86 27.66
C GLU A 5 3.02 7.59 27.24
N LEU A 6 2.42 6.54 27.80
CA LEU A 6 1.01 6.20 27.59
C LEU A 6 0.29 6.23 28.94
N THR A 7 -0.73 7.08 29.06
CA THR A 7 -1.55 7.21 30.27
C THR A 7 -2.97 6.74 29.96
N LEU A 8 -3.52 5.84 30.78
CA LEU A 8 -4.91 5.40 30.67
C LEU A 8 -5.70 5.81 31.91
N HIS A 9 -6.86 6.40 31.69
CA HIS A 9 -7.86 6.69 32.70
C HIS A 9 -9.14 5.95 32.35
N SER A 10 -9.60 5.05 33.23
CA SER A 10 -10.83 4.30 33.03
C SER A 10 -11.70 4.40 34.27
N THR A 11 -13.01 4.53 34.08
CA THR A 11 -14.01 4.46 35.15
C THR A 11 -15.13 3.55 34.67
N LEU A 12 -15.46 2.53 35.48
CA LEU A 12 -16.46 1.53 35.14
C LEU A 12 -17.82 2.21 34.93
N GLY A 13 -18.41 2.02 33.75
CA GLY A 13 -19.69 2.63 33.36
C GLY A 13 -19.58 3.97 32.62
N GLU A 14 -18.42 4.65 32.68
CA GLU A 14 -18.19 5.97 32.06
C GLU A 14 -17.24 5.90 30.85
N GLY A 15 -16.55 4.77 30.66
CA GLY A 15 -15.65 4.51 29.54
C GLY A 15 -14.17 4.66 29.87
N THR A 16 -13.34 4.70 28.82
CA THR A 16 -11.87 4.73 28.92
C THR A 16 -11.30 5.84 28.06
N ARG A 17 -10.39 6.64 28.63
CA ARG A 17 -9.58 7.65 27.94
C ARG A 17 -8.12 7.22 27.96
N ALA A 18 -7.50 7.16 26.78
CA ALA A 18 -6.06 6.94 26.63
C ALA A 18 -5.41 8.22 26.09
N GLU A 19 -4.30 8.62 26.70
CA GLU A 19 -3.45 9.72 26.28
C GLU A 19 -2.06 9.17 25.94
N VAL A 20 -1.52 9.53 24.77
CA VAL A 20 -0.19 9.13 24.33
C VAL A 20 0.65 10.39 24.15
N ARG A 21 1.79 10.47 24.82
CA ARG A 21 2.80 11.53 24.67
C ARG A 21 4.02 10.93 23.98
N LEU A 22 4.35 11.46 22.81
CA LEU A 22 5.52 11.04 22.03
C LEU A 22 6.51 12.19 21.97
N SER A 23 7.78 11.88 22.24
CA SER A 23 8.88 12.81 22.01
C SER A 23 9.18 12.83 20.51
N LEU A 24 8.80 13.91 19.84
CA LEU A 24 9.09 14.10 18.42
C LEU A 24 10.43 14.82 18.28
N VAL A 25 11.27 14.35 17.35
CA VAL A 25 12.44 15.08 16.91
C VAL A 25 12.00 16.10 15.86
N GLU A 26 12.42 17.35 16.01
CA GLU A 26 12.16 18.38 15.01
C GLU A 26 12.90 18.04 13.72
N ALA A 27 12.16 17.99 12.61
CA ALA A 27 12.73 17.68 11.31
C ALA A 27 13.69 18.80 10.88
N GLY A 28 14.91 18.43 10.47
CA GLY A 28 15.89 19.36 9.95
C GLY A 28 15.59 19.76 8.51
N SER A 29 16.30 20.76 8.00
CA SER A 29 16.19 21.17 6.59
C SER A 29 16.52 20.02 5.62
N GLY A 30 17.44 19.13 5.99
CA GLY A 30 17.78 17.94 5.20
C GLY A 30 16.64 16.91 5.11
N ASP A 31 15.80 16.81 6.13
CA ASP A 31 14.64 15.91 6.11
C ASP A 31 13.55 16.45 5.16
N VAL A 32 13.38 17.78 5.13
CA VAL A 32 12.48 18.44 4.18
C VAL A 32 12.98 18.27 2.74
N GLU A 33 14.27 18.46 2.51
CA GLU A 33 14.89 18.23 1.19
C GLU A 33 14.74 16.78 0.73
N ALA A 34 14.90 15.80 1.63
CA ALA A 34 14.69 14.39 1.33
C ALA A 34 13.23 14.08 0.94
N LEU A 35 12.26 14.62 1.69
CA LEU A 35 10.84 14.47 1.37
C LEU A 35 10.47 15.09 0.02
N VAL A 36 11.00 16.28 -0.28
CA VAL A 36 10.81 16.95 -1.56
C VAL A 36 11.44 16.15 -2.71
N ALA A 37 12.63 15.59 -2.50
CA ALA A 37 13.29 14.74 -3.50
C ALA A 37 12.49 13.46 -3.78
N GLU A 38 11.95 12.81 -2.73
CA GLU A 38 11.12 11.62 -2.86
C GLU A 38 9.82 11.91 -3.63
N GLN A 39 9.18 13.06 -3.35
CA GLN A 39 8.01 13.54 -4.11
C GLN A 39 8.35 13.89 -5.57
N ALA A 40 9.50 14.52 -5.81
CA ALA A 40 9.98 14.79 -7.17
C ALA A 40 10.23 13.49 -7.94
N GLN A 41 10.69 12.43 -7.27
CA GLN A 41 10.88 11.11 -7.87
C GLN A 41 9.55 10.43 -8.23
N ALA A 42 8.51 10.57 -7.42
CA ALA A 42 7.17 10.16 -7.81
C ALA A 42 6.65 10.96 -9.03
N ALA A 43 7.03 12.24 -9.15
CA ALA A 43 6.71 13.07 -10.32
C ALA A 43 7.45 12.64 -11.62
N LEU A 44 8.58 11.91 -11.50
CA LEU A 44 9.31 11.33 -12.64
C LEU A 44 8.58 10.16 -13.30
N LEU A 45 7.53 9.62 -12.70
CA LEU A 45 6.74 8.60 -13.39
C LEU A 45 6.19 9.15 -14.71
N PRO A 46 6.37 8.42 -15.82
CA PRO A 46 5.72 8.76 -17.08
C PRO A 46 4.23 9.02 -16.86
N ALA A 47 3.69 10.07 -17.47
CA ALA A 47 2.29 10.45 -17.30
C ALA A 47 1.31 9.29 -17.62
N ALA A 48 1.69 8.42 -18.56
CA ALA A 48 0.95 7.21 -18.90
C ALA A 48 0.76 6.27 -17.69
N LEU A 49 1.76 6.13 -16.80
CA LEU A 49 1.65 5.26 -15.62
C LEU A 49 0.79 5.87 -14.52
N ARG A 50 0.69 7.20 -14.43
CA ARG A 50 -0.24 7.87 -13.48
C ARG A 50 -1.71 7.71 -13.86
N GLN A 51 -1.98 7.46 -15.14
CA GLN A 51 -3.34 7.23 -15.65
C GLN A 51 -3.65 5.74 -15.83
N ALA A 52 -2.63 4.89 -15.79
CA ALA A 52 -2.77 3.45 -15.95
C ALA A 52 -3.59 2.85 -14.79
N ARG A 53 -4.52 1.94 -15.13
CA ARG A 53 -5.17 1.07 -14.16
C ARG A 53 -4.35 -0.21 -14.04
N VAL A 54 -3.73 -0.41 -12.87
CA VAL A 54 -2.88 -1.57 -12.60
C VAL A 54 -3.66 -2.65 -11.84
N LEU A 55 -3.62 -3.89 -12.31
CA LEU A 55 -4.06 -5.04 -11.52
C LEU A 55 -2.85 -5.66 -10.84
N VAL A 56 -2.93 -5.88 -9.53
CA VAL A 56 -1.89 -6.54 -8.75
C VAL A 56 -2.46 -7.84 -8.17
N ILE A 57 -1.75 -8.95 -8.42
CA ILE A 57 -2.12 -10.29 -7.96
C ILE A 57 -1.00 -10.79 -7.03
N GLU A 58 -1.29 -10.89 -5.75
CA GLU A 58 -0.32 -11.20 -4.70
C GLU A 58 -1.01 -11.98 -3.58
N ASP A 59 -0.50 -13.14 -3.20
CA ASP A 59 -1.17 -14.03 -2.24
C ASP A 59 -0.74 -13.77 -0.78
N HIS A 60 0.34 -13.02 -0.56
CA HIS A 60 0.85 -12.73 0.77
C HIS A 60 0.38 -11.36 1.30
N PRO A 61 -0.37 -11.29 2.42
CA PRO A 61 -0.94 -10.03 2.93
C PRO A 61 0.09 -8.91 3.17
N THR A 62 1.29 -9.26 3.65
CA THR A 62 2.37 -8.30 3.87
C THR A 62 2.86 -7.68 2.56
N ASN A 63 3.00 -8.50 1.52
CA ASN A 63 3.41 -8.03 0.20
C ASN A 63 2.32 -7.17 -0.43
N GLN A 64 1.05 -7.56 -0.30
CA GLN A 64 -0.08 -6.74 -0.74
C GLN A 64 -0.05 -5.35 -0.10
N ALA A 65 0.12 -5.28 1.22
CA ALA A 65 0.16 -4.02 1.95
C ALA A 65 1.35 -3.14 1.51
N MET A 66 2.54 -3.75 1.37
CA MET A 66 3.74 -3.04 0.90
C MET A 66 3.55 -2.51 -0.53
N MET A 67 3.02 -3.33 -1.44
CA MET A 67 2.86 -2.97 -2.85
C MET A 67 1.77 -1.92 -3.03
N ALA A 68 0.65 -2.04 -2.31
CA ALA A 68 -0.40 -1.03 -2.27
C ALA A 68 0.16 0.31 -1.78
N TRP A 69 0.89 0.32 -0.67
CA TRP A 69 1.52 1.55 -0.15
C TRP A 69 2.46 2.19 -1.17
N ARG A 70 3.32 1.40 -1.83
CA ARG A 70 4.22 1.92 -2.88
C ARG A 70 3.46 2.54 -4.06
N LEU A 71 2.43 1.86 -4.57
CA LEU A 71 1.63 2.37 -5.69
C LEU A 71 0.83 3.62 -5.30
N GLN A 72 0.37 3.72 -4.05
CA GLN A 72 -0.27 4.93 -3.51
C GLN A 72 0.70 6.11 -3.47
N GLN A 73 1.92 5.92 -2.96
CA GLN A 73 2.95 6.97 -2.93
C GLN A 73 3.31 7.47 -4.33
N LEU A 74 3.23 6.58 -5.32
CA LEU A 74 3.46 6.88 -6.73
C LEU A 74 2.24 7.49 -7.45
N GLY A 75 1.09 7.58 -6.78
CA GLY A 75 -0.15 8.10 -7.37
C GLY A 75 -0.70 7.22 -8.51
N VAL A 76 -0.40 5.91 -8.49
CA VAL A 76 -0.81 4.97 -9.54
C VAL A 76 -2.12 4.28 -9.13
N PRO A 77 -3.21 4.44 -9.90
CA PRO A 77 -4.46 3.73 -9.69
C PRO A 77 -4.26 2.21 -9.79
N HIS A 78 -4.69 1.46 -8.78
CA HIS A 78 -4.52 0.00 -8.77
C HIS A 78 -5.68 -0.74 -8.10
N VAL A 79 -5.82 -2.01 -8.46
CA VAL A 79 -6.72 -2.99 -7.85
C VAL A 79 -5.87 -4.16 -7.37
N MET A 80 -6.05 -4.56 -6.11
CA MET A 80 -5.34 -5.68 -5.50
C MET A 80 -6.26 -6.90 -5.43
N VAL A 81 -5.76 -8.08 -5.77
CA VAL A 81 -6.44 -9.37 -5.60
C VAL A 81 -5.49 -10.40 -4.98
N GLY A 82 -6.06 -11.35 -4.25
CA GLY A 82 -5.30 -12.33 -3.46
C GLY A 82 -4.92 -13.62 -4.17
N ASP A 83 -5.46 -13.87 -5.37
CA ASP A 83 -5.17 -15.09 -6.12
C ASP A 83 -5.37 -14.89 -7.63
N GLY A 84 -4.79 -15.82 -8.38
CA GLY A 84 -4.80 -15.79 -9.84
C GLY A 84 -6.20 -15.93 -10.47
N GLN A 85 -7.14 -16.66 -9.84
CA GLN A 85 -8.48 -16.81 -10.38
C GLN A 85 -9.24 -15.49 -10.29
N GLN A 86 -9.18 -14.81 -9.14
CA GLN A 86 -9.73 -13.46 -9.00
C GLN A 86 -9.09 -12.49 -10.00
N GLY A 87 -7.79 -12.63 -10.25
CA GLY A 87 -7.09 -11.83 -11.27
C GLY A 87 -7.63 -12.06 -12.68
N LEU A 88 -7.83 -13.33 -13.07
CA LEU A 88 -8.42 -13.68 -14.37
C LEU A 88 -9.87 -13.20 -14.49
N ASP A 89 -10.68 -13.37 -13.45
CA ASP A 89 -12.07 -12.91 -13.42
C ASP A 89 -12.15 -11.38 -13.61
N ARG A 90 -11.23 -10.64 -12.97
CA ARG A 90 -11.12 -9.18 -13.13
C ARG A 90 -10.66 -8.80 -14.54
N LEU A 91 -9.69 -9.50 -15.11
CA LEU A 91 -9.23 -9.26 -16.49
C LEU A 91 -10.31 -9.55 -17.53
N ALA A 92 -11.21 -10.49 -17.25
CA ALA A 92 -12.35 -10.77 -18.12
C ALA A 92 -13.45 -9.69 -18.02
N ALA A 93 -13.64 -9.08 -16.85
CA ALA A 93 -14.69 -8.10 -16.60
C ALA A 93 -14.26 -6.64 -16.86
N GLU A 94 -12.98 -6.33 -16.70
CA GLU A 94 -12.46 -4.96 -16.69
C GLU A 94 -11.18 -4.83 -17.51
N ARG A 95 -10.89 -3.60 -17.97
CA ARG A 95 -9.63 -3.29 -18.64
C ARG A 95 -8.59 -2.77 -17.67
N PHE A 96 -7.38 -3.31 -17.80
CA PHE A 96 -6.17 -2.89 -17.09
C PHE A 96 -5.05 -2.65 -18.11
N ASP A 97 -4.20 -1.68 -17.82
CA ASP A 97 -3.07 -1.30 -18.68
C ASP A 97 -1.79 -2.07 -18.31
N LEU A 98 -1.74 -2.58 -17.08
CA LEU A 98 -0.63 -3.36 -16.55
C LEU A 98 -1.14 -4.39 -15.53
N VAL A 99 -0.55 -5.58 -15.57
CA VAL A 99 -0.73 -6.62 -14.54
C VAL A 99 0.60 -6.85 -13.86
N ILE A 100 0.63 -6.76 -12.53
CA ILE A 100 1.76 -7.14 -11.68
C ILE A 100 1.34 -8.40 -10.93
N THR A 101 2.16 -9.44 -11.00
CA THR A 101 1.86 -10.77 -10.43
C THR A 101 3.07 -11.28 -9.66
N ASP A 102 2.88 -11.86 -8.47
CA ASP A 102 3.97 -12.58 -7.80
C ASP A 102 4.33 -13.84 -8.62
N CYS A 103 5.62 -14.01 -8.88
CA CYS A 103 6.19 -15.17 -9.55
C CYS A 103 6.05 -16.47 -8.74
N ARG A 104 5.78 -16.38 -7.43
CA ARG A 104 5.60 -17.55 -6.54
C ARG A 104 4.16 -18.05 -6.43
N MET A 105 3.23 -17.47 -7.18
CA MET A 105 1.88 -18.05 -7.25
C MET A 105 1.89 -19.37 -8.03
N PRO A 106 1.26 -20.43 -7.50
CA PRO A 106 1.04 -21.65 -8.28
C PRO A 106 0.20 -21.29 -9.52
N ALA A 107 0.62 -21.78 -10.69
CA ALA A 107 -0.18 -21.64 -11.90
C ALA A 107 -1.58 -22.22 -11.63
N ALA A 108 -2.63 -21.46 -11.97
CA ALA A 108 -3.99 -21.96 -11.91
C ALA A 108 -4.06 -23.31 -12.65
N PRO A 109 -4.77 -24.32 -12.12
CA PRO A 109 -4.91 -25.59 -12.82
C PRO A 109 -5.52 -25.31 -14.20
N ALA A 110 -4.82 -25.73 -15.25
CA ALA A 110 -5.30 -25.60 -16.62
C ALA A 110 -6.69 -26.25 -16.72
N SER A 111 -7.73 -25.44 -16.95
CA SER A 111 -9.04 -25.95 -17.31
C SER A 111 -8.88 -26.60 -18.69
N ARG A 112 -8.72 -27.93 -18.71
CA ARG A 112 -8.83 -28.72 -19.94
C ARG A 112 -10.25 -28.56 -20.48
N GLY A 113 -10.36 -27.93 -21.65
CA GLY A 113 -11.49 -28.12 -22.56
C GLY A 113 -11.43 -29.48 -23.24
#